data_AF-A0A7S1UZF3-F1
#
_entry.id   AF-A0A7S1UZF3-F1
#
_cell.length_a   1.000
_cell.length_b   1.000
_cell.length_c   1.000
_cell.angle_alpha   90.00
_cell.angle_beta   90.00
_cell.angle_gamma   90.00
#
_symmetry.space_group_name_H-M   'P 1'
#
loop_
_entity.id
_entity.type
_entity.pdbx_description
1 polymer ?
#
loop_
_entity_poly.entity_id
_entity_poly.type
_entity_poly.pdbx_seq_one_letter_code
_entity_poly.pdbx_strand_id
1 'polypeptide(L)'
;EDLLKTYSRVPVFIVLGDNEWNDCPNINEGWELWQDHFLYLDQFWNHTFEVVRMPGRPESFVFWHKTTLFFGLNLVGGTVHNRNEWSNRLSTQATWVTDVLSQYTWNMSTVVLFGHANPSDNHAAFFEAIRDYIRSTLPGHISVLYVNGDAHVWDTKSSYFGQANFRRIQLTGGTSEPPLQISVNPTVPFSAEDAFVYDRRLNNSTAVERGMGF
;
A
#
# COMPACT_ATOMS: atom_id res chain seq x y z
N GLU A 1 15.24 8.65 7.72
CA GLU A 1 15.51 7.23 7.38
C GLU A 1 16.39 6.51 8.41
N ASP A 2 17.40 7.15 8.99
CA ASP A 2 18.38 6.51 9.91
C ASP A 2 17.76 5.79 11.11
N LEU A 3 16.65 6.29 11.66
CA LEU A 3 15.94 5.61 12.75
C LEU A 3 15.40 4.24 12.32
N LEU A 4 14.83 4.14 11.11
CA LEU A 4 14.32 2.87 10.60
C LEU A 4 15.48 1.88 10.41
N LYS A 5 16.54 2.32 9.74
CA LYS A 5 17.74 1.51 9.49
C LYS A 5 18.40 1.03 10.78
N THR A 6 18.39 1.86 11.82
CA THR A 6 19.04 1.55 13.11
C THR A 6 18.20 0.63 13.99
N TYR A 7 16.89 0.85 14.05
CA TYR A 7 16.05 0.23 15.08
C TYR A 7 15.10 -0.86 14.55
N SER A 8 14.76 -0.87 13.25
CA SER A 8 13.90 -1.91 12.71
C SER A 8 14.65 -3.22 12.58
N ARG A 9 14.14 -4.27 13.23
CA ARG A 9 14.67 -5.64 13.14
C ARG A 9 14.08 -6.43 11.97
N VAL A 10 13.18 -5.83 11.21
CA VAL A 10 12.50 -6.45 10.06
C VAL A 10 12.64 -5.54 8.84
N PRO A 11 12.62 -6.09 7.61
CA PRO A 11 12.65 -5.31 6.39
C PRO A 11 11.52 -4.28 6.35
N VAL A 12 11.84 -3.05 5.94
CA VAL A 12 10.86 -1.98 5.79
C VAL A 12 10.74 -1.62 4.32
N PHE A 13 9.50 -1.62 3.85
CA PHE A 13 9.11 -1.14 2.54
C PHE A 13 8.31 0.14 2.72
N ILE A 14 8.43 1.07 1.77
CA ILE A 14 7.77 2.37 1.81
C ILE A 14 7.13 2.69 0.46
N VAL A 15 5.98 3.36 0.50
CA VAL A 15 5.29 3.89 -0.67
C VAL A 15 5.24 5.41 -0.57
N LEU A 16 5.25 6.08 -1.72
CA LEU A 16 5.21 7.53 -1.82
C LEU A 16 3.83 8.08 -1.42
N GLY A 17 3.81 9.16 -0.63
CA GLY A 17 2.62 9.96 -0.32
C GLY A 17 2.52 11.26 -1.12
N ASP A 18 1.39 11.93 -0.97
CA ASP A 18 1.13 13.26 -1.54
C ASP A 18 2.10 14.32 -0.98
N ASN A 19 2.35 14.30 0.33
CA ASN A 19 3.20 15.26 1.04
C ASN A 19 4.69 15.11 0.72
N GLU A 20 5.11 13.96 0.21
CA GLU A 20 6.47 13.75 -0.28
C GLU A 20 6.65 14.17 -1.74
N TRP A 21 5.56 14.50 -2.47
CA TRP A 21 5.65 14.81 -3.89
C TRP A 21 4.64 15.83 -4.40
N ASN A 22 3.36 15.46 -4.53
CA ASN A 22 2.36 16.28 -5.21
C ASN A 22 1.99 17.56 -4.44
N ASP A 23 2.03 17.53 -3.12
CA ASP A 23 1.67 18.70 -2.31
C ASP A 23 2.91 19.44 -1.79
N CYS A 24 4.11 19.04 -2.25
CA CYS A 24 5.34 19.79 -2.04
C CYS A 24 5.30 21.13 -2.80
N PRO A 25 5.72 22.26 -2.17
CA PRO A 25 5.87 23.54 -2.86
C PRO A 25 6.79 23.48 -4.09
N ASN A 26 7.79 22.60 -4.04
CA ASN A 26 8.66 22.26 -5.16
C ASN A 26 8.57 20.75 -5.43
N ILE A 27 7.73 20.37 -6.39
CA ILE A 27 7.44 18.96 -6.69
C ILE A 27 8.68 18.18 -7.18
N ASN A 28 9.61 18.85 -7.85
CA ASN A 28 10.81 18.20 -8.37
C ASN A 28 11.76 17.86 -7.21
N GLU A 29 11.96 18.81 -6.30
CA GLU A 29 12.77 18.61 -5.11
C GLU A 29 12.16 17.55 -4.18
N GLY A 30 10.85 17.56 -3.97
CA GLY A 30 10.17 16.51 -3.19
C GLY A 30 10.41 15.12 -3.77
N TRP A 31 10.27 14.99 -5.10
CA TRP A 31 10.53 13.74 -5.81
C TRP A 31 12.00 13.30 -5.74
N GLU A 32 12.94 14.23 -5.89
CA GLU A 32 14.39 13.95 -5.77
C GLU A 32 14.74 13.49 -4.36
N LEU A 33 14.30 14.21 -3.33
CA LEU A 33 14.51 13.84 -1.93
C LEU A 33 13.92 12.46 -1.60
N TRP A 34 12.71 12.17 -2.09
CA TRP A 34 12.13 10.85 -1.87
C TRP A 34 12.94 9.74 -2.53
N GLN A 35 13.40 9.96 -3.77
CA GLN A 35 14.23 8.98 -4.46
C GLN A 35 15.56 8.75 -3.72
N ASP A 36 16.23 9.81 -3.28
CA ASP A 36 17.55 9.72 -2.64
C ASP A 36 17.50 8.99 -1.29
N HIS A 37 16.40 9.13 -0.55
CA HIS A 37 16.28 8.59 0.82
C HIS A 37 15.43 7.32 0.93
N PHE A 38 14.48 7.09 0.02
CA PHE A 38 13.46 6.05 0.20
C PHE A 38 13.36 5.07 -0.96
N LEU A 39 13.83 5.42 -2.16
CA LEU A 39 13.91 4.46 -3.24
C LEU A 39 14.91 3.35 -2.83
N TYR A 40 14.46 2.10 -2.89
CA TYR A 40 15.22 0.91 -2.46
C TYR A 40 15.50 0.81 -0.95
N LEU A 41 14.72 1.49 -0.10
CA LEU A 41 14.87 1.41 1.37
C LEU A 41 14.91 -0.04 1.90
N ASP A 42 14.13 -0.95 1.32
CA ASP A 42 14.09 -2.38 1.67
C ASP A 42 15.46 -3.07 1.62
N GLN A 43 16.38 -2.60 0.77
CA GLN A 43 17.71 -3.19 0.60
C GLN A 43 18.66 -2.97 1.79
N PHE A 44 18.27 -2.11 2.76
CA PHE A 44 19.05 -1.92 3.99
C PHE A 44 18.90 -3.07 5.00
N TRP A 45 17.99 -4.03 4.77
CA TRP A 45 17.85 -5.22 5.59
C TRP A 45 18.28 -6.49 4.85
N ASN A 46 18.89 -7.43 5.57
CA ASN A 46 19.17 -8.76 5.03
C ASN A 46 17.86 -9.58 4.99
N HIS A 47 17.29 -9.74 3.79
CA HIS A 47 16.09 -10.52 3.57
C HIS A 47 16.16 -11.33 2.27
N THR A 48 15.28 -12.33 2.15
CA THR A 48 15.23 -13.22 0.99
C THR A 48 14.02 -12.96 0.09
N PHE A 49 13.29 -11.87 0.28
CA PHE A 49 12.20 -11.49 -0.63
C PHE A 49 12.76 -11.21 -2.02
N GLU A 50 12.17 -11.86 -3.03
CA GLU A 50 12.40 -11.52 -4.42
C GLU A 50 11.54 -10.30 -4.77
N VAL A 51 12.15 -9.12 -4.70
CA VAL A 51 11.48 -7.85 -4.96
C VAL A 51 11.63 -7.50 -6.44
N VAL A 52 10.51 -7.49 -7.15
CA VAL A 52 10.43 -7.08 -8.55
C VAL A 52 9.95 -5.63 -8.62
N ARG A 53 10.70 -4.78 -9.30
CA ARG A 53 10.37 -3.37 -9.51
C ARG A 53 9.65 -3.17 -10.85
N MET A 54 8.70 -2.24 -10.89
CA MET A 54 8.01 -1.91 -12.14
C MET A 54 8.99 -1.24 -13.12
N PRO A 55 9.10 -1.73 -14.37
CA PRO A 55 9.95 -1.10 -15.37
C PRO A 55 9.57 0.37 -15.60
N GLY A 56 10.54 1.27 -15.53
CA GLY A 56 10.35 2.72 -15.69
C GLY A 56 9.71 3.44 -14.49
N ARG A 57 9.29 2.71 -13.45
CA ARG A 57 8.72 3.25 -12.20
C ARG A 57 9.20 2.43 -10.99
N PRO A 58 10.51 2.42 -10.67
CA PRO A 58 11.08 1.54 -9.66
C PRO A 58 10.60 1.83 -8.23
N GLU A 59 9.95 2.96 -8.01
CA GLU A 59 9.25 3.25 -6.76
C GLU A 59 8.09 2.28 -6.50
N SER A 60 7.51 1.71 -7.55
CA SER A 60 6.49 0.67 -7.48
C SER A 60 7.14 -0.71 -7.53
N PHE A 61 6.68 -1.62 -6.66
CA PHE A 61 7.29 -2.92 -6.47
C PHE A 61 6.28 -3.99 -6.08
N VAL A 62 6.68 -5.23 -6.29
CA VAL A 62 5.96 -6.40 -5.85
C VAL A 62 6.94 -7.42 -5.30
N PHE A 63 6.57 -8.10 -4.23
CA PHE A 63 7.28 -9.29 -3.79
C PHE A 63 6.30 -10.38 -3.35
N TRP A 64 6.77 -11.61 -3.47
CA TRP A 64 6.02 -12.79 -3.07
C TRP A 64 6.47 -13.27 -1.70
N HIS A 65 5.52 -13.55 -0.81
CA HIS A 65 5.81 -14.25 0.43
C HIS A 65 4.72 -15.27 0.74
N LYS A 66 5.11 -16.55 0.86
CA LYS A 66 4.22 -17.70 1.04
C LYS A 66 3.24 -17.88 -0.11
N THR A 67 1.99 -17.42 0.02
CA THR A 67 0.98 -17.42 -1.06
C THR A 67 0.31 -16.04 -1.18
N THR A 68 1.06 -15.01 -0.76
CA THR A 68 0.63 -13.62 -0.73
C THR A 68 1.53 -12.77 -1.62
N LEU A 69 0.92 -12.00 -2.52
CA LEU A 69 1.59 -10.92 -3.25
C LEU A 69 1.43 -9.61 -2.48
N PHE A 70 2.54 -8.89 -2.30
CA PHE A 70 2.55 -7.56 -1.70
C PHE A 70 3.01 -6.55 -2.72
N PHE A 71 2.14 -5.62 -3.10
CA PHE A 71 2.44 -4.52 -4.01
C PHE A 71 2.60 -3.22 -3.22
N GLY A 72 3.70 -2.51 -3.45
CA GLY A 72 3.80 -1.09 -3.14
C GLY A 72 3.64 -0.29 -4.42
N LEU A 73 2.70 0.66 -4.44
CA LEU A 73 2.32 1.39 -5.64
C LEU A 73 2.46 2.90 -5.41
N ASN A 74 2.88 3.61 -6.45
CA ASN A 74 2.84 5.07 -6.50
C ASN A 74 1.41 5.55 -6.81
N LEU A 75 0.51 5.29 -5.87
CA LEU A 75 -0.85 5.82 -5.83
C LEU A 75 -0.87 6.95 -4.80
N VAL A 76 -0.60 8.16 -5.27
CA VAL A 76 -0.49 9.37 -4.45
C VAL A 76 -1.75 10.21 -4.53
N GLY A 77 -2.10 10.86 -3.41
CA GLY A 77 -3.17 11.86 -3.38
C GLY A 77 -2.70 13.23 -3.85
N GLY A 78 -3.37 14.27 -3.36
CA GLY A 78 -2.99 15.66 -3.56
C GLY A 78 -3.27 16.25 -4.94
N THR A 79 -2.51 17.29 -5.28
CA THR A 79 -2.74 18.12 -6.47
C THR A 79 -2.30 17.43 -7.77
N VAL A 80 -3.19 17.41 -8.77
CA VAL A 80 -2.87 16.89 -10.11
C VAL A 80 -2.16 17.97 -10.95
N HIS A 81 -0.84 17.91 -11.02
CA HIS A 81 -0.01 18.88 -11.78
C HIS A 81 -0.01 18.66 -13.28
N ASN A 82 -0.08 17.40 -13.71
CA ASN A 82 -0.08 17.02 -15.12
C ASN A 82 -1.06 15.86 -15.35
N ARG A 83 -2.20 16.15 -15.97
CA ARG A 83 -3.27 15.15 -16.19
C ARG A 83 -2.83 13.97 -17.05
N ASN A 84 -1.95 14.20 -18.04
CA ASN A 84 -1.48 13.14 -18.91
C ASN A 84 -0.52 12.21 -18.16
N GLU A 85 0.41 12.78 -17.38
CA GLU A 85 1.30 11.98 -16.52
C GLU A 85 0.49 11.19 -15.50
N TRP A 86 -0.46 11.85 -14.84
CA TRP A 86 -1.33 11.26 -13.83
C TRP A 86 -2.12 10.07 -14.37
N SER A 87 -2.83 10.28 -15.50
CA SER A 87 -3.59 9.23 -16.15
C SER A 87 -2.70 8.08 -16.60
N ASN A 88 -1.54 8.38 -17.20
CA ASN A 88 -0.56 7.37 -17.63
C ASN A 88 0.01 6.59 -16.44
N ARG A 89 0.34 7.24 -15.34
CA ARG A 89 0.84 6.61 -14.10
C ARG A 89 -0.18 5.63 -13.54
N LEU A 90 -1.44 6.02 -13.46
CA LEU A 90 -2.50 5.18 -12.92
C LEU A 90 -2.81 3.99 -13.84
N SER A 91 -2.97 4.23 -15.13
CA SER A 91 -3.29 3.16 -16.09
C SER A 91 -2.15 2.16 -16.24
N THR A 92 -0.90 2.61 -16.35
CA THR A 92 0.27 1.71 -16.47
C THR A 92 0.50 0.89 -15.22
N GLN A 93 0.28 1.45 -14.01
CA GLN A 93 0.34 0.67 -12.77
C GLN A 93 -0.80 -0.34 -12.68
N ALA A 94 -2.01 0.01 -13.13
CA ALA A 94 -3.12 -0.93 -13.15
C ALA A 94 -2.82 -2.11 -14.08
N THR A 95 -2.37 -1.83 -15.31
CA THR A 95 -1.93 -2.85 -16.26
C THR A 95 -0.84 -3.74 -15.67
N TRP A 96 0.19 -3.14 -15.08
CA TRP A 96 1.29 -3.91 -14.48
C TRP A 96 0.80 -4.81 -13.35
N VAL A 97 -0.06 -4.32 -12.46
CA VAL A 97 -0.67 -5.15 -11.39
C VAL A 97 -1.46 -6.30 -12.02
N THR A 98 -2.35 -6.04 -12.98
CA THR A 98 -3.16 -7.10 -13.59
C THR A 98 -2.33 -8.12 -14.36
N ASP A 99 -1.24 -7.69 -15.00
CA ASP A 99 -0.32 -8.57 -15.72
C ASP A 99 0.42 -9.48 -14.73
N VAL A 100 0.91 -8.94 -13.61
CA VAL A 100 1.53 -9.75 -12.54
C VAL A 100 0.52 -10.73 -11.98
N LEU A 101 -0.69 -10.28 -11.61
CA LEU A 101 -1.72 -11.17 -11.06
C LEU A 101 -2.05 -12.32 -12.03
N SER A 102 -2.15 -12.05 -13.33
CA SER A 102 -2.45 -13.06 -14.35
C SER A 102 -1.41 -14.19 -14.42
N GLN A 103 -0.15 -13.89 -14.12
CA GLN A 103 0.96 -14.85 -14.16
C GLN A 103 0.96 -15.81 -12.96
N TYR A 104 0.40 -15.39 -11.82
CA TYR A 104 0.51 -16.14 -10.55
C TYR A 104 -0.83 -16.65 -9.99
N THR A 105 -1.93 -16.50 -10.72
CA THR A 105 -3.29 -16.85 -10.25
C THR A 105 -3.42 -18.23 -9.61
N TRP A 106 -2.69 -19.24 -10.09
CA TRP A 106 -2.81 -20.62 -9.61
C TRP A 106 -2.13 -20.91 -8.26
N ASN A 107 -1.17 -20.09 -7.85
CA ASN A 107 -0.37 -20.33 -6.63
C ASN A 107 -0.65 -19.30 -5.53
N MET A 108 -1.60 -18.40 -5.75
CA MET A 108 -1.90 -17.26 -4.91
C MET A 108 -3.18 -17.48 -4.13
N SER A 109 -3.19 -17.05 -2.87
CA SER A 109 -4.42 -16.99 -2.06
C SER A 109 -4.79 -15.56 -1.68
N THR A 110 -3.81 -14.66 -1.63
CA THR A 110 -4.01 -13.29 -1.13
C THR A 110 -3.17 -12.26 -1.89
N VAL A 111 -3.71 -11.05 -2.00
CA VAL A 111 -3.03 -9.87 -2.56
C VAL A 111 -3.17 -8.72 -1.58
N VAL A 112 -2.07 -8.02 -1.32
CA VAL A 112 -2.08 -6.77 -0.56
C VAL A 112 -1.54 -5.65 -1.46
N LEU A 113 -2.34 -4.61 -1.63
CA LEU A 113 -2.03 -3.40 -2.39
C LEU A 113 -1.81 -2.26 -1.38
N PHE A 114 -0.61 -1.70 -1.36
CA PHE A 114 -0.30 -0.49 -0.63
C PHE A 114 -0.26 0.70 -1.58
N GLY A 115 -0.95 1.77 -1.22
CA GLY A 115 -0.91 3.07 -1.88
C GLY A 115 -1.27 4.15 -0.88
N HIS A 116 -0.89 5.40 -1.13
CA HIS A 116 -1.21 6.47 -0.21
C HIS A 116 -2.67 6.93 -0.36
N ALA A 117 -3.06 7.17 -1.62
CA ALA A 117 -4.27 7.87 -2.03
C ALA A 117 -5.56 7.35 -1.43
N ASN A 118 -6.45 8.27 -1.05
CA ASN A 118 -7.85 7.99 -0.87
C ASN A 118 -8.49 7.87 -2.28
N PRO A 119 -9.13 6.74 -2.62
CA PRO A 119 -9.72 6.56 -3.94
C PRO A 119 -10.77 7.64 -4.24
N SER A 120 -10.66 8.23 -5.42
CA SER A 120 -11.54 9.31 -5.92
C SER A 120 -11.61 9.26 -7.45
N ASP A 121 -12.39 10.14 -8.06
CA ASP A 121 -12.49 10.22 -9.53
C ASP A 121 -11.14 10.49 -10.20
N ASN A 122 -10.24 11.23 -9.52
CA ASN A 122 -8.87 11.42 -10.00
C ASN A 122 -8.10 10.10 -10.10
N HIS A 123 -8.48 9.07 -9.35
CA HIS A 123 -7.83 7.76 -9.32
C HIS A 123 -8.56 6.68 -10.12
N ALA A 124 -9.64 7.03 -10.84
CA ALA A 124 -10.51 6.08 -11.52
C ALA A 124 -9.74 5.15 -12.47
N ALA A 125 -8.77 5.68 -13.22
CA ALA A 125 -7.97 4.89 -14.16
C ALA A 125 -7.26 3.68 -13.52
N PHE A 126 -6.93 3.75 -12.22
CA PHE A 126 -6.41 2.60 -11.49
C PHE A 126 -7.52 1.78 -10.85
N PHE A 127 -8.36 2.40 -10.02
CA PHE A 127 -9.31 1.65 -9.19
C PHE A 127 -10.43 0.99 -9.98
N GLU A 128 -10.87 1.56 -11.10
CA GLU A 128 -11.86 0.91 -11.95
C GLU A 128 -11.29 -0.31 -12.65
N ALA A 129 -10.08 -0.21 -13.19
CA ALA A 129 -9.40 -1.34 -13.82
C ALA A 129 -9.16 -2.50 -12.82
N ILE A 130 -8.69 -2.18 -11.61
CA ILE A 130 -8.50 -3.19 -10.55
C ILE A 130 -9.84 -3.77 -10.08
N ARG A 131 -10.86 -2.93 -9.86
CA ARG A 131 -12.21 -3.38 -9.49
C ARG A 131 -12.74 -4.38 -10.51
N ASP A 132 -12.64 -4.06 -11.79
CA ASP A 132 -13.19 -4.88 -12.87
C ASP A 132 -12.39 -6.16 -13.05
N TYR A 133 -11.06 -6.11 -12.93
CA TYR A 133 -10.22 -7.31 -12.95
C TYR A 133 -10.54 -8.27 -11.80
N ILE A 134 -10.67 -7.77 -10.58
CA ILE A 134 -11.02 -8.61 -9.41
C ILE A 134 -12.39 -9.26 -9.61
N ARG A 135 -13.36 -8.51 -10.17
CA ARG A 135 -14.73 -8.98 -10.38
C ARG A 135 -14.84 -10.04 -11.47
N SER A 136 -14.14 -9.82 -12.59
CA SER A 136 -14.41 -10.53 -13.83
C SER A 136 -13.33 -11.55 -14.19
N THR A 137 -12.15 -11.47 -13.57
CA THR A 137 -10.99 -12.28 -13.98
C THR A 137 -10.34 -12.99 -12.80
N LEU A 138 -10.18 -12.33 -11.67
CA LEU A 138 -9.52 -12.93 -10.51
C LEU A 138 -10.41 -14.05 -9.92
N PRO A 139 -9.87 -15.25 -9.67
CA PRO A 139 -10.62 -16.31 -9.01
C PRO A 139 -11.17 -15.85 -7.66
N GLY A 140 -12.46 -16.10 -7.39
CA GLY A 140 -13.14 -15.58 -6.20
C GLY A 140 -12.61 -16.09 -4.84
N HIS A 141 -11.75 -17.12 -4.84
CA HIS A 141 -11.06 -17.61 -3.64
C HIS A 141 -9.82 -16.78 -3.29
N ILE A 142 -9.39 -15.87 -4.18
CA ILE A 142 -8.27 -14.96 -3.93
C ILE A 142 -8.80 -13.70 -3.27
N SER A 143 -8.33 -13.43 -2.05
CA SER A 143 -8.71 -12.24 -1.29
C SER A 143 -7.73 -11.09 -1.52
N VAL A 144 -8.25 -9.89 -1.72
CA VAL A 144 -7.48 -8.67 -1.98
C VAL A 144 -7.70 -7.67 -0.85
N LEU A 145 -6.61 -7.03 -0.41
CA LEU A 145 -6.61 -5.94 0.55
C LEU A 145 -6.00 -4.69 -0.10
N TYR A 146 -6.67 -3.54 0.00
CA TYR A 146 -6.07 -2.23 -0.24
C TYR A 146 -5.86 -1.49 1.08
N VAL A 147 -4.65 -0.98 1.32
CA VAL A 147 -4.28 -0.21 2.52
C VAL A 147 -3.82 1.19 2.12
N ASN A 148 -4.40 2.23 2.73
CA ASN A 148 -4.11 3.64 2.39
C ASN A 148 -4.18 4.61 3.59
N GLY A 149 -3.64 5.84 3.46
CA GLY A 149 -3.50 6.79 4.60
C GLY A 149 -3.99 8.23 4.38
N ASP A 150 -4.22 8.65 3.14
CA ASP A 150 -4.46 10.04 2.69
C ASP A 150 -5.57 10.84 3.41
N ALA A 151 -6.73 10.24 3.73
CA ALA A 151 -7.86 11.04 4.24
C ALA A 151 -7.81 11.36 5.75
N HIS A 152 -6.73 10.97 6.43
CA HIS A 152 -6.48 11.24 7.85
C HIS A 152 -7.59 10.79 8.82
N VAL A 153 -8.35 9.77 8.44
CA VAL A 153 -9.41 9.17 9.26
C VAL A 153 -9.40 7.66 9.13
N TRP A 154 -9.63 6.97 10.25
CA TRP A 154 -9.86 5.53 10.26
C TRP A 154 -11.17 5.19 9.53
N ASP A 155 -11.06 4.41 8.45
CA ASP A 155 -12.22 3.85 7.74
C ASP A 155 -11.90 2.44 7.24
N THR A 156 -12.89 1.56 7.25
CA THR A 156 -12.75 0.19 6.76
C THR A 156 -13.95 -0.19 5.91
N LYS A 157 -13.69 -0.88 4.80
CA LYS A 157 -14.73 -1.43 3.92
C LYS A 157 -14.46 -2.92 3.71
N SER A 158 -15.33 -3.76 4.27
CA SER A 158 -15.21 -5.21 4.21
C SER A 158 -15.49 -5.78 2.82
N SER A 159 -16.43 -5.18 2.09
CA SER A 159 -16.72 -5.50 0.69
C SER A 159 -16.56 -4.26 -0.18
N TYR A 160 -15.30 -3.91 -0.45
CA TYR A 160 -14.94 -2.75 -1.24
C TYR A 160 -15.41 -2.91 -2.70
N PHE A 161 -16.00 -1.85 -3.24
CA PHE A 161 -16.75 -1.88 -4.51
C PHE A 161 -17.83 -2.99 -4.60
N GLY A 162 -18.38 -3.43 -3.46
CA GLY A 162 -19.38 -4.48 -3.39
C GLY A 162 -18.84 -5.89 -3.65
N GLN A 163 -17.54 -6.12 -3.47
CA GLN A 163 -16.88 -7.41 -3.73
C GLN A 163 -16.44 -8.04 -2.40
N ALA A 164 -16.96 -9.23 -2.07
CA ALA A 164 -16.71 -9.89 -0.79
C ALA A 164 -15.23 -10.31 -0.59
N ASN A 165 -14.51 -10.54 -1.67
CA ASN A 165 -13.08 -10.85 -1.69
C ASN A 165 -12.19 -9.61 -1.82
N PHE A 166 -12.73 -8.39 -1.70
CA PHE A 166 -11.93 -7.16 -1.75
C PHE A 166 -12.19 -6.29 -0.53
N ARG A 167 -11.19 -6.16 0.35
CA ARG A 167 -11.24 -5.30 1.54
C ARG A 167 -10.42 -4.02 1.34
N ARG A 168 -10.85 -2.95 1.99
CA ARG A 168 -10.06 -1.72 2.15
C ARG A 168 -9.89 -1.35 3.62
N ILE A 169 -8.69 -0.92 4.00
CA ILE A 169 -8.38 -0.33 5.31
C ILE A 169 -7.70 1.02 5.08
N GLN A 170 -8.29 2.08 5.61
CA GLN A 170 -7.69 3.41 5.65
C GLN A 170 -7.19 3.73 7.07
N LEU A 171 -5.95 4.19 7.17
CA LEU A 171 -5.36 4.65 8.42
C LEU A 171 -5.69 6.13 8.68
N THR A 172 -5.73 6.51 9.96
CA THR A 172 -5.81 7.91 10.38
C THR A 172 -4.53 8.70 10.06
N GLY A 173 -3.38 8.03 9.92
CA GLY A 173 -2.11 8.67 9.60
C GLY A 173 -1.47 9.46 10.76
N GLY A 174 -0.25 9.91 10.54
CA GLY A 174 0.53 10.71 11.49
C GLY A 174 0.87 10.00 12.79
N THR A 175 1.14 10.78 13.85
CA THR A 175 1.45 10.30 15.20
C THR A 175 0.20 10.02 16.05
N SER A 176 -0.99 10.14 15.45
CA SER A 176 -2.28 10.04 16.16
C SER A 176 -2.64 8.62 16.57
N GLU A 177 -2.05 7.61 15.93
CA GLU A 177 -2.31 6.19 16.21
C GLU A 177 -1.02 5.37 16.21
N PRO A 178 -0.93 4.32 17.05
CA PRO A 178 0.13 3.31 16.94
C PRO A 178 0.12 2.69 15.53
N PRO A 179 1.26 2.15 15.06
CA PRO A 179 1.26 1.51 13.74
C PRO A 179 0.26 0.34 13.70
N LEU A 180 -0.44 0.18 12.59
CA LEU A 180 -1.40 -0.92 12.41
C LEU A 180 -0.67 -2.26 12.27
N GLN A 181 -1.15 -3.30 12.95
CA GLN A 181 -0.71 -4.67 12.71
C GLN A 181 -1.76 -5.39 11.87
N ILE A 182 -1.35 -6.02 10.77
CA ILE A 182 -2.22 -6.83 9.91
C ILE A 182 -1.65 -8.25 9.83
N SER A 183 -2.52 -9.22 10.11
CA SER A 183 -2.26 -10.65 9.95
C SER A 183 -2.92 -11.13 8.66
N VAL A 184 -2.13 -11.69 7.76
CA VAL A 184 -2.61 -12.29 6.51
C VAL A 184 -2.79 -13.79 6.72
N ASN A 185 -4.01 -14.28 6.54
CA ASN A 185 -4.36 -15.70 6.58
C ASN A 185 -4.70 -16.20 5.18
N PRO A 186 -3.73 -16.80 4.47
CA PRO A 186 -3.95 -17.25 3.10
C PRO A 186 -4.76 -18.55 2.99
N THR A 187 -5.12 -19.19 4.11
CA THR A 187 -5.81 -20.50 4.08
C THR A 187 -7.33 -20.40 4.22
N VAL A 188 -7.88 -19.21 4.46
CA VAL A 188 -9.33 -19.03 4.65
C VAL A 188 -10.01 -18.69 3.32
N PRO A 189 -10.96 -19.52 2.85
CA PRO A 189 -11.22 -19.59 1.42
C PRO A 189 -12.19 -18.58 0.79
N PHE A 190 -12.80 -17.61 1.51
CA PHE A 190 -13.91 -16.86 0.88
C PHE A 190 -14.10 -15.38 1.22
N SER A 191 -13.70 -14.88 2.39
CA SER A 191 -13.91 -13.47 2.72
C SER A 191 -12.59 -12.74 2.93
N ALA A 192 -12.50 -11.52 2.39
CA ALA A 192 -11.35 -10.66 2.66
C ALA A 192 -11.30 -10.22 4.14
N GLU A 193 -12.40 -10.35 4.89
CA GLU A 193 -12.37 -10.10 6.33
C GLU A 193 -11.60 -11.18 7.09
N ASP A 194 -11.81 -12.45 6.75
CA ASP A 194 -11.13 -13.56 7.40
C ASP A 194 -9.68 -13.70 6.93
N ALA A 195 -9.40 -13.35 5.67
CA ALA A 195 -8.06 -13.37 5.11
C ALA A 195 -7.16 -12.26 5.68
N PHE A 196 -7.73 -11.14 6.13
CA PHE A 196 -6.99 -9.97 6.60
C PHE A 196 -7.52 -9.47 7.94
N VAL A 197 -6.95 -9.98 9.03
CA VAL A 197 -7.30 -9.56 10.40
C VAL A 197 -6.35 -8.46 10.84
N TYR A 198 -6.84 -7.40 11.49
CA TYR A 198 -6.00 -6.29 11.94
C TYR A 198 -6.16 -6.01 13.44
N ASP A 199 -5.12 -5.40 14.01
CA ASP A 199 -5.09 -4.82 15.35
C ASP A 199 -4.52 -3.39 15.27
N ARG A 200 -5.34 -2.40 15.63
CA ARG A 200 -4.94 -0.98 15.69
C ARG A 200 -4.02 -0.65 16.86
N ARG A 201 -3.88 -1.58 17.82
CA ARG A 201 -3.03 -1.47 19.01
C ARG A 201 -3.32 -0.26 19.90
N LEU A 202 -4.56 0.26 19.86
CA LEU A 202 -4.99 1.44 20.63
C LEU A 202 -4.87 1.23 22.15
N ASN A 203 -5.00 0.00 22.64
CA ASN A 203 -4.89 -0.30 24.07
C ASN A 203 -3.44 -0.34 24.58
N ASN A 204 -2.44 -0.28 23.69
CA ASN A 204 -1.02 -0.25 24.04
C ASN A 204 -0.46 1.18 24.12
N SER A 205 -1.28 2.22 23.94
CA SER A 205 -0.90 3.61 24.21
C SER A 205 -1.03 3.93 25.71
N THR A 206 -0.27 3.24 26.56
CA THR A 206 0.01 3.77 27.89
C THR A 206 1.03 4.90 27.74
N ALA A 207 0.57 6.10 28.05
CA ALA A 207 1.29 7.35 28.17
C ALA A 207 2.80 7.21 28.44
N VAL A 208 3.62 7.75 27.53
CA VAL A 208 4.90 8.37 27.90
C VAL A 208 4.60 9.79 28.37
N GLU A 209 3.76 9.93 29.39
CA GLU A 209 3.84 11.04 30.33
C GLU A 209 4.65 10.52 31.52
N ARG A 210 5.96 10.40 31.33
CA ARG A 210 6.87 10.47 32.46
C ARG A 210 7.32 11.91 32.56
N GLY A 211 6.77 12.59 33.56
CA GLY A 211 7.12 13.96 33.88
C GLY A 211 8.62 14.17 33.99
N MET A 212 9.04 15.34 33.53
CA MET A 212 10.13 16.06 34.16
C MET A 212 9.60 17.47 34.41
N GLY A 213 9.16 17.68 35.64
CA GLY A 213 9.32 18.99 36.24
C GLY A 213 10.82 19.18 36.51
N PHE A 214 11.35 20.28 35.98
CA PHE A 214 12.24 21.19 36.71
C PHE A 214 11.86 22.60 36.26
#